data_AF-A0A1V3TG56-F1
#
_entry.id   AF-A0A1V3TG56-F1
#
_cell.length_a   1.000
_cell.length_b   1.000
_cell.length_c   1.000
_cell.angle_alpha   90.00
_cell.angle_beta   90.00
_cell.angle_gamma   90.00
#
_symmetry.space_group_name_H-M   'P 1'
#
loop_
_entity.id
_entity.type
_entity.pdbx_description
1 polymer ?
#
loop_
_entity_poly.entity_id
_entity_poly.type
_entity_poly.pdbx_seq_one_letter_code
_entity_poly.pdbx_strand_id
1 'polypeptide(L)'
;KLIGIINDFDGYKDLNSLASWLLFSGQQVGTLEELFEQGFWHCIRQSDYPVANGYLDGLEIISESFHSLLPRFKDKEKVLLVLDPPYLCTRQESYKQATYFDLIDFLRLVNLIKPPYIFFSSTKSEFIRFLEYMQEDKKDNWQTFEDCKRIIVKASASYSGAYEDNLVYKF
;
A
#
# COMPACT_ATOMS: atom_id res chain seq x y z
N LYS A 1 -20.99 -25.88 10.61
CA LYS A 1 -21.97 -24.95 11.21
C LYS A 1 -21.66 -23.49 10.87
N LEU A 2 -20.45 -22.99 11.13
CA LEU A 2 -20.08 -21.59 10.83
C LEU A 2 -20.13 -21.25 9.33
N ILE A 3 -19.56 -22.10 8.46
CA ILE A 3 -19.60 -21.89 6.99
C ILE A 3 -21.05 -21.76 6.49
N GLY A 4 -21.98 -22.56 7.03
CA GLY A 4 -23.40 -22.45 6.71
C GLY A 4 -23.96 -21.06 7.07
N ILE A 5 -23.69 -20.56 8.27
CA ILE A 5 -24.11 -19.22 8.71
C ILE A 5 -23.56 -18.12 7.78
N ILE A 6 -22.29 -18.22 7.36
CA ILE A 6 -21.68 -17.26 6.42
C ILE A 6 -22.35 -17.36 5.05
N ASN A 7 -22.65 -18.58 4.58
CA ASN A 7 -23.32 -18.79 3.30
C ASN A 7 -24.76 -18.29 3.29
N ASP A 8 -25.48 -18.47 4.38
CA ASP A 8 -26.88 -18.06 4.54
C ASP A 8 -27.04 -16.55 4.83
N PHE A 9 -25.95 -15.78 4.95
CA PHE A 9 -26.00 -14.33 5.08
C PHE A 9 -26.35 -13.67 3.74
N ASP A 10 -27.49 -13.00 3.68
CA ASP A 10 -28.02 -12.36 2.46
C ASP A 10 -27.38 -11.00 2.11
N GLY A 11 -26.46 -10.50 2.95
CA GLY A 11 -25.75 -9.24 2.73
C GLY A 11 -24.41 -9.41 2.01
N TYR A 12 -23.68 -8.29 1.85
CA TYR A 12 -22.33 -8.31 1.30
C TYR A 12 -21.36 -9.03 2.26
N LYS A 13 -20.67 -10.05 1.75
CA LYS A 13 -19.67 -10.83 2.48
C LYS A 13 -18.30 -10.25 2.20
N ASP A 14 -17.84 -9.37 3.07
CA ASP A 14 -16.49 -8.82 2.96
C ASP A 14 -15.45 -9.87 3.38
N LEU A 15 -14.71 -10.40 2.40
CA LEU A 15 -13.69 -11.41 2.62
C LEU A 15 -12.60 -10.94 3.60
N ASN A 16 -12.22 -9.67 3.53
CA ASN A 16 -11.16 -9.10 4.39
C ASN A 16 -11.59 -9.11 5.86
N SER A 17 -12.82 -8.68 6.15
CA SER A 17 -13.40 -8.74 7.49
C SER A 17 -13.48 -10.18 7.99
N LEU A 18 -14.00 -11.11 7.18
CA LEU A 18 -14.10 -12.52 7.55
C LEU A 18 -12.72 -13.17 7.81
N ALA A 19 -11.75 -12.90 6.94
CA ALA A 19 -10.38 -13.36 7.11
C ALA A 19 -9.78 -12.80 8.40
N SER A 20 -9.98 -11.52 8.70
CA SER A 20 -9.46 -10.89 9.93
C SER A 20 -10.06 -11.49 11.22
N TRP A 21 -11.30 -11.98 11.16
CA TRP A 21 -11.99 -12.55 12.32
C TRP A 21 -11.74 -14.04 12.52
N LEU A 22 -11.45 -14.77 11.44
CA LEU A 22 -11.44 -16.23 11.42
C LEU A 22 -10.06 -16.83 11.13
N LEU A 23 -9.11 -16.08 10.56
CA LEU A 23 -7.76 -16.59 10.29
C LEU A 23 -6.77 -16.11 11.34
N PHE A 24 -5.66 -16.85 11.48
CA PHE A 24 -4.57 -16.41 12.33
C PHE A 24 -3.89 -15.18 11.70
N SER A 25 -3.40 -14.27 12.55
CA SER A 25 -2.80 -13.00 12.12
C SER A 25 -1.73 -13.21 11.03
N GLY A 26 -1.86 -12.48 9.93
CA GLY A 26 -0.94 -12.53 8.79
C GLY A 26 -1.28 -13.57 7.71
N GLN A 27 -2.28 -14.45 7.93
CA GLN A 27 -2.83 -15.27 6.85
C GLN A 27 -3.69 -14.42 5.91
N GLN A 28 -3.60 -14.71 4.62
CA GLN A 28 -4.33 -14.02 3.56
C GLN A 28 -4.96 -15.08 2.65
N VAL A 29 -6.16 -14.80 2.16
CA VAL A 29 -6.92 -15.63 1.23
C VAL A 29 -7.51 -14.73 0.15
N GLY A 30 -7.54 -15.21 -1.08
CA GLY A 30 -8.05 -14.47 -2.24
C GLY A 30 -9.54 -14.68 -2.48
N THR A 31 -10.11 -15.77 -1.94
CA THR A 31 -11.51 -16.16 -2.18
C THR A 31 -12.20 -16.69 -0.92
N LEU A 32 -13.54 -16.77 -0.94
CA LEU A 32 -14.32 -17.39 0.15
C LEU A 32 -14.11 -18.91 0.18
N GLU A 33 -13.89 -19.51 -0.98
CA GLU A 33 -13.59 -20.93 -1.12
C GLU A 33 -12.27 -21.26 -0.40
N GLU A 34 -11.21 -20.49 -0.67
CA GLU A 34 -9.92 -20.63 0.03
C GLU A 34 -10.06 -20.42 1.55
N LEU A 35 -10.87 -19.44 1.97
CA LEU A 35 -11.18 -19.21 3.38
C LEU A 35 -11.78 -20.47 4.03
N PHE A 36 -12.75 -21.11 3.36
CA PHE A 36 -13.47 -22.26 3.89
C PHE A 36 -12.63 -23.54 3.97
N GLU A 37 -11.49 -23.59 3.29
CA GLU A 37 -10.50 -24.67 3.38
C GLU A 37 -9.53 -24.50 4.57
N GLN A 38 -9.47 -23.31 5.19
CA GLN A 38 -8.57 -23.04 6.31
C GLN A 38 -9.12 -23.50 7.67
N GLY A 39 -8.21 -23.66 8.64
CA GLY A 39 -8.59 -23.78 10.05
C GLY A 39 -9.01 -22.45 10.64
N PHE A 40 -10.17 -22.39 11.28
CA PHE A 40 -10.69 -21.16 11.89
C PHE A 40 -10.22 -20.95 13.33
N TRP A 41 -9.94 -19.69 13.64
CA TRP A 41 -9.53 -19.18 14.93
C TRP A 41 -10.58 -18.20 15.46
N HIS A 42 -10.69 -18.09 16.78
CA HIS A 42 -11.60 -17.14 17.43
C HIS A 42 -10.92 -15.76 17.57
N CYS A 43 -10.64 -15.11 16.44
CA CYS A 43 -10.02 -13.80 16.36
C CYS A 43 -11.06 -12.66 16.28
N ILE A 44 -12.35 -12.98 16.51
CA ILE A 44 -13.45 -12.02 16.52
C ILE A 44 -13.23 -11.01 17.66
N ARG A 45 -13.24 -9.73 17.30
CA ARG A 45 -13.18 -8.63 18.26
C ARG A 45 -14.46 -8.60 19.09
N GLN A 46 -14.32 -8.59 20.42
CA GLN A 46 -15.46 -8.57 21.36
C GLN A 46 -15.97 -7.15 21.69
N SER A 47 -15.35 -6.11 21.12
CA SER A 47 -15.70 -4.71 21.35
C SER A 47 -16.17 -4.06 20.05
N ASP A 48 -17.10 -3.12 20.18
CA ASP A 48 -17.58 -2.33 19.04
C ASP A 48 -16.46 -1.45 18.48
N TYR A 49 -16.48 -1.23 17.17
CA TYR A 49 -15.62 -0.24 16.55
C TYR A 49 -16.03 1.15 17.05
N PRO A 50 -15.08 1.98 17.52
CA PRO A 50 -15.40 3.33 17.91
C PRO A 50 -16.00 4.06 16.70
N VAL A 51 -17.04 4.85 16.93
CA VAL A 51 -17.68 5.61 15.87
C VAL A 51 -16.69 6.65 15.36
N ALA A 52 -16.26 6.51 14.11
CA ALA A 52 -15.30 7.39 13.46
C ALA A 52 -16.00 8.61 12.82
N ASN A 53 -16.83 9.31 13.61
CA ASN A 53 -17.59 10.46 13.14
C ASN A 53 -16.63 11.53 12.60
N GLY A 54 -16.85 11.92 11.35
CA GLY A 54 -16.06 12.94 10.66
C GLY A 54 -14.62 12.55 10.32
N TYR A 55 -14.25 11.26 10.45
CA TYR A 55 -12.87 10.81 10.17
C TYR A 55 -12.39 11.12 8.74
N LEU A 56 -13.32 11.16 7.78
CA LEU A 56 -13.05 11.48 6.38
C LEU A 56 -13.61 12.85 5.97
N ASP A 57 -14.01 13.69 6.93
CA ASP A 57 -14.56 15.01 6.61
C ASP A 57 -13.49 15.90 5.95
N GLY A 58 -13.89 16.60 4.91
CA GLY A 58 -12.99 17.44 4.11
C GLY A 58 -12.07 16.69 3.15
N LEU A 59 -12.21 15.36 3.03
CA LEU A 59 -11.49 14.57 2.04
C LEU A 59 -12.27 14.44 0.74
N GLU A 60 -11.58 14.64 -0.38
CA GLU A 60 -12.05 14.25 -1.71
C GLU A 60 -11.48 12.86 -2.04
N ILE A 61 -12.34 11.85 -2.14
CA ILE A 61 -11.94 10.48 -2.46
C ILE A 61 -12.15 10.26 -3.96
N ILE A 62 -11.05 9.93 -4.65
CA ILE A 62 -11.04 9.75 -6.10
C ILE A 62 -10.54 8.33 -6.40
N SER A 63 -11.22 7.65 -7.33
CA SER A 63 -10.72 6.43 -7.94
C SER A 63 -10.23 6.75 -9.36
N GLU A 64 -8.94 7.04 -9.48
CA GLU A 64 -8.30 7.46 -10.73
C GLU A 64 -6.85 6.97 -10.77
N SER A 65 -6.32 6.74 -11.98
CA SER A 65 -4.90 6.42 -12.15
C SER A 65 -4.02 7.60 -11.79
N PHE A 66 -2.87 7.34 -11.16
CA PHE A 66 -1.88 8.39 -10.87
C PHE A 66 -1.36 9.08 -12.14
N HIS A 67 -1.42 8.39 -13.29
CA HIS A 67 -1.02 8.94 -14.60
C HIS A 67 -1.80 10.21 -14.97
N SER A 68 -3.07 10.29 -14.61
CA SER A 68 -3.93 11.45 -14.88
C SER A 68 -4.12 12.34 -13.66
N LEU A 69 -4.08 11.77 -12.45
CA LEU A 69 -4.25 12.53 -11.22
C LEU A 69 -3.05 13.47 -10.94
N LEU A 70 -1.83 12.95 -10.93
CA LEU A 70 -0.65 13.74 -10.52
C LEU A 70 -0.39 14.96 -11.42
N PRO A 71 -0.51 14.87 -12.77
CA PRO A 71 -0.33 16.04 -13.64
C PRO A 71 -1.24 17.23 -13.30
N ARG A 72 -2.45 17.00 -12.76
CA ARG A 72 -3.40 18.06 -12.37
C ARG A 72 -2.89 18.95 -11.23
N PHE A 73 -1.88 18.49 -10.50
CA PHE A 73 -1.29 19.19 -9.36
C PHE A 73 0.14 19.69 -9.61
N LYS A 74 0.70 19.44 -10.80
CA LYS A 74 2.11 19.72 -11.13
C LYS A 74 2.51 21.19 -10.95
N ASP A 75 1.60 22.12 -11.27
CA ASP A 75 1.86 23.57 -11.26
C ASP A 75 1.06 24.27 -10.15
N LYS A 76 0.55 23.51 -9.16
CA LYS A 76 -0.19 24.06 -8.03
C LYS A 76 0.74 24.31 -6.85
N GLU A 77 0.59 25.49 -6.25
CA GLU A 77 1.26 25.81 -4.99
C GLU A 77 0.63 25.03 -3.82
N LYS A 78 1.40 24.82 -2.75
CA LYS A 78 0.96 24.18 -1.49
C LYS A 78 0.43 22.76 -1.65
N VAL A 79 1.00 22.00 -2.58
CA VAL A 79 0.73 20.56 -2.74
C VAL A 79 1.83 19.77 -2.05
N LEU A 80 1.47 18.84 -1.17
CA LEU A 80 2.36 17.81 -0.64
C LEU A 80 1.89 16.45 -1.15
N LEU A 81 2.78 15.74 -1.85
CA LEU A 81 2.49 14.38 -2.31
C LEU A 81 2.85 13.37 -1.20
N VAL A 82 1.90 12.55 -0.78
CA VAL A 82 2.14 11.42 0.13
C VAL A 82 1.86 10.15 -0.64
N LEU A 83 2.91 9.36 -0.90
CA LEU A 83 2.91 8.30 -1.89
C LEU A 83 3.23 6.96 -1.22
N ASP A 84 2.30 6.02 -1.31
CA ASP A 84 2.44 4.64 -0.82
C ASP A 84 2.09 3.65 -1.96
N PRO A 85 2.91 3.58 -3.02
CA PRO A 85 2.63 2.72 -4.16
C PRO A 85 2.92 1.25 -3.84
N PRO A 86 2.33 0.28 -4.59
CA PRO A 86 2.71 -1.11 -4.48
C PRO A 86 4.23 -1.31 -4.66
N TYR A 87 4.87 -1.96 -3.71
CA TYR A 87 6.33 -2.13 -3.72
C TYR A 87 6.77 -3.14 -4.79
N LEU A 88 7.69 -2.72 -5.66
CA LEU A 88 8.35 -3.59 -6.62
C LEU A 88 8.90 -4.84 -5.93
N CYS A 89 8.86 -5.98 -6.60
CA CYS A 89 9.42 -7.25 -6.10
C CYS A 89 8.79 -7.82 -4.81
N THR A 90 7.69 -7.26 -4.30
CA THR A 90 6.88 -7.90 -3.24
C THR A 90 5.79 -8.77 -3.86
N ARG A 91 5.35 -9.84 -3.16
CA ARG A 91 4.21 -10.64 -3.62
C ARG A 91 2.98 -9.74 -3.66
N GLN A 92 2.58 -9.32 -4.86
CA GLN A 92 1.40 -8.46 -5.10
C GLN A 92 0.07 -9.21 -4.96
N GLU A 93 0.08 -10.46 -4.47
CA GLU A 93 -1.08 -11.35 -4.33
C GLU A 93 -2.22 -10.76 -3.48
N SER A 94 -1.92 -9.79 -2.62
CA SER A 94 -2.91 -9.07 -1.79
C SER A 94 -3.64 -7.91 -2.51
N TYR A 95 -3.09 -7.40 -3.62
CA TYR A 95 -3.82 -6.53 -4.54
C TYR A 95 -4.51 -7.45 -5.54
N LYS A 96 -5.83 -7.31 -5.73
CA LYS A 96 -6.70 -8.23 -6.51
C LYS A 96 -6.38 -8.38 -8.02
N GLN A 97 -5.11 -8.31 -8.44
CA GLN A 97 -4.53 -8.55 -9.77
C GLN A 97 -5.27 -7.92 -10.98
N ALA A 98 -6.26 -7.07 -10.77
CA ALA A 98 -7.07 -6.46 -11.81
C ALA A 98 -6.29 -5.43 -12.62
N THR A 99 -5.26 -4.83 -12.01
CA THR A 99 -4.30 -3.93 -12.65
C THR A 99 -2.92 -4.18 -12.03
N TYR A 100 -2.00 -4.76 -12.79
CA TYR A 100 -0.64 -5.06 -12.35
C TYR A 100 0.18 -3.76 -12.30
N PHE A 101 0.64 -3.34 -11.12
CA PHE A 101 1.58 -2.22 -10.99
C PHE A 101 2.98 -2.75 -11.32
N ASP A 102 3.40 -2.49 -12.55
CA ASP A 102 4.64 -3.04 -13.10
C ASP A 102 5.82 -2.09 -12.94
N LEU A 103 6.99 -2.54 -13.43
CA LEU A 103 8.18 -1.71 -13.46
C LEU A 103 7.97 -0.41 -14.26
N ILE A 104 7.18 -0.44 -15.34
CA ILE A 104 6.93 0.73 -16.17
C ILE A 104 6.09 1.76 -15.41
N ASP A 105 5.05 1.33 -14.70
CA ASP A 105 4.23 2.20 -13.86
C ASP A 105 5.05 2.81 -12.72
N PHE A 106 5.93 2.03 -12.10
CA PHE A 106 6.88 2.57 -11.12
C PHE A 106 7.78 3.66 -11.72
N LEU A 107 8.39 3.41 -12.88
CA LEU A 107 9.25 4.40 -13.54
C LEU A 107 8.48 5.67 -13.93
N ARG A 108 7.24 5.51 -14.41
CA ARG A 108 6.36 6.64 -14.72
C ARG A 108 5.98 7.43 -13.48
N LEU A 109 5.67 6.76 -12.37
CA LEU A 109 5.37 7.41 -11.10
C LEU A 109 6.55 8.28 -10.65
N VAL A 110 7.77 7.73 -10.64
CA VAL A 110 9.00 8.48 -10.31
C VAL A 110 9.15 9.73 -11.18
N ASN A 111 8.88 9.63 -12.48
CA ASN A 111 9.00 10.77 -13.41
C ASN A 111 7.94 11.86 -13.20
N LEU A 112 6.80 11.53 -12.57
CA LEU A 112 5.72 12.48 -12.28
C LEU A 112 5.89 13.18 -10.93
N ILE A 113 6.70 12.64 -10.03
CA ILE A 113 6.93 13.20 -8.69
C ILE A 113 7.78 14.47 -8.79
N LYS A 114 7.42 15.44 -7.95
CA LYS A 114 8.18 16.66 -7.69
C LYS A 114 8.11 17.01 -6.20
N PRO A 115 9.11 17.72 -5.64
CA PRO A 115 9.02 18.24 -4.28
C PRO A 115 7.89 19.29 -4.17
N PRO A 116 7.20 19.37 -3.01
CA PRO A 116 7.43 18.56 -1.82
C PRO A 116 6.74 17.19 -1.87
N TYR A 117 7.43 16.14 -1.43
CA TYR A 117 6.90 14.77 -1.38
C TYR A 117 7.37 13.98 -0.15
N ILE A 118 6.57 12.99 0.22
CA ILE A 118 6.86 11.88 1.13
C ILE A 118 6.55 10.59 0.36
N PHE A 119 7.54 9.71 0.25
CA PHE A 119 7.46 8.45 -0.49
C PHE A 119 7.77 7.28 0.44
N PHE A 120 6.81 6.38 0.60
CA PHE A 120 6.98 5.14 1.33
C PHE A 120 7.50 4.05 0.41
N SER A 121 8.50 3.30 0.88
CA SER A 121 9.07 2.15 0.18
C SER A 121 9.59 1.11 1.17
N SER A 122 9.92 -0.09 0.71
CA SER A 122 10.55 -1.11 1.56
C SER A 122 11.93 -1.48 1.03
N THR A 123 12.78 -2.12 1.84
CA THR A 123 14.09 -2.63 1.37
C THR A 123 13.97 -3.57 0.18
N LYS A 124 12.85 -4.31 0.07
CA LYS A 124 12.58 -5.23 -1.03
C LYS A 124 12.18 -4.53 -2.33
N SER A 125 11.84 -3.24 -2.27
CA SER A 125 11.33 -2.48 -3.41
C SER A 125 12.39 -1.99 -4.39
N GLU A 126 13.69 -2.21 -4.12
CA GLU A 126 14.82 -1.68 -4.91
C GLU A 126 14.82 -0.15 -5.06
N PHE A 127 13.91 0.57 -4.38
CA PHE A 127 13.67 1.99 -4.57
C PHE A 127 14.93 2.82 -4.33
N ILE A 128 15.63 2.56 -3.23
CA ILE A 128 16.83 3.30 -2.87
C ILE A 128 17.95 3.09 -3.89
N ARG A 129 18.18 1.84 -4.31
CA ARG A 129 19.18 1.50 -5.34
C ARG A 129 18.85 2.17 -6.67
N PHE A 130 17.57 2.25 -7.00
CA PHE A 130 17.10 2.97 -8.19
C PHE A 130 17.35 4.48 -8.07
N LEU A 131 17.11 5.10 -6.91
CA LEU A 131 17.43 6.52 -6.70
C LEU A 131 18.92 6.82 -6.77
N GLU A 132 19.77 5.93 -6.24
CA GLU A 132 21.24 6.01 -6.36
C GLU A 132 21.65 6.00 -7.84
N TYR A 133 21.17 5.01 -8.60
CA TYR A 133 21.38 4.92 -10.04
C TYR A 133 20.94 6.19 -10.79
N MET A 134 19.74 6.72 -10.51
CA MET A 134 19.25 7.93 -11.16
C MET A 134 20.17 9.13 -10.95
N GLN A 135 20.70 9.27 -9.73
CA GLN A 135 21.57 10.39 -9.36
C GLN A 135 22.98 10.24 -9.95
N GLU A 136 23.58 9.05 -9.86
CA GLU A 136 24.90 8.75 -10.43
C GLU A 136 24.94 8.98 -11.94
N ASP A 137 23.94 8.44 -12.65
CA ASP A 137 23.86 8.51 -14.11
C ASP A 137 23.18 9.79 -14.63
N LYS A 138 22.72 10.68 -13.73
CA LYS A 138 21.95 11.89 -14.05
C LYS A 138 20.79 11.62 -15.01
N LYS A 139 20.00 10.57 -14.72
CA LYS A 139 18.81 10.21 -15.51
C LYS A 139 17.72 11.27 -15.40
N ASP A 140 16.73 11.23 -16.29
CA ASP A 140 15.62 12.17 -16.24
C ASP A 140 14.98 12.26 -14.83
N ASN A 141 14.65 13.47 -14.41
CA ASN A 141 14.09 13.78 -13.08
C ASN A 141 15.01 13.51 -11.86
N TRP A 142 16.32 13.25 -12.05
CA TRP A 142 17.23 12.96 -10.92
C TRP A 142 17.28 14.08 -9.86
N GLN A 143 17.16 15.35 -10.26
CA GLN A 143 17.20 16.51 -9.36
C GLN A 143 16.05 16.51 -8.34
N THR A 144 14.94 15.86 -8.68
CA THR A 144 13.82 15.67 -7.75
C THR A 144 14.25 14.90 -6.51
N PHE A 145 15.23 14.00 -6.64
CA PHE A 145 15.68 13.11 -5.57
C PHE A 145 17.06 13.49 -4.98
N GLU A 146 17.74 14.47 -5.56
CA GLU A 146 18.99 15.04 -5.01
C GLU A 146 18.74 15.54 -3.57
N ASP A 147 19.65 15.24 -2.65
CA ASP A 147 19.56 15.61 -1.23
C ASP A 147 18.27 15.19 -0.52
N CYS A 148 17.53 14.20 -1.06
CA CYS A 148 16.37 13.65 -0.37
C CYS A 148 16.80 12.99 0.94
N LYS A 149 15.94 13.08 1.95
CA LYS A 149 16.19 12.51 3.27
C LYS A 149 15.50 11.17 3.38
N ARG A 150 16.15 10.23 4.05
CA ARG A 150 15.64 8.88 4.30
C ARG A 150 15.50 8.61 5.79
N ILE A 151 14.34 8.12 6.22
CA ILE A 151 14.09 7.57 7.54
C ILE A 151 13.84 6.07 7.39
N ILE A 152 14.47 5.25 8.24
CA ILE A 152 14.36 3.79 8.22
C ILE A 152 13.66 3.32 9.49
N VAL A 153 12.61 2.52 9.33
CA VAL A 153 11.90 1.85 10.42
C VAL A 153 12.08 0.35 10.26
N LYS A 154 12.62 -0.30 11.29
CA LYS A 154 12.77 -1.76 11.30
C LYS A 154 11.47 -2.38 11.79
N ALA A 155 10.83 -3.18 10.94
CA ALA A 155 9.62 -3.90 11.23
C ALA A 155 9.87 -5.42 11.18
N SER A 156 9.02 -6.18 11.85
CA SER A 156 9.09 -7.64 11.85
C SER A 156 7.71 -8.20 11.56
N ALA A 157 7.56 -8.86 10.41
CA ALA A 157 6.31 -9.50 10.00
C ALA A 157 6.11 -10.86 10.69
N SER A 158 7.19 -11.47 11.19
CA SER A 158 7.18 -12.77 11.89
C SER A 158 8.47 -12.96 12.68
N TYR A 159 8.55 -14.01 13.50
CA TYR A 159 9.75 -14.37 14.27
C TYR A 159 11.03 -14.46 13.40
N SER A 160 10.91 -14.77 12.10
CA SER A 160 12.03 -14.92 11.16
C SER A 160 12.06 -13.87 10.04
N GLY A 161 11.07 -12.96 9.97
CA GLY A 161 10.86 -12.05 8.85
C GLY A 161 11.04 -10.59 9.21
N ALA A 162 12.29 -10.14 9.42
CA ALA A 162 12.59 -8.73 9.54
C ALA A 162 12.55 -8.05 8.15
N TYR A 163 11.97 -6.85 8.08
CA TYR A 163 12.02 -5.99 6.90
C TYR A 163 12.19 -4.53 7.33
N GLU A 164 12.72 -3.69 6.44
CA GLU A 164 12.86 -2.27 6.71
C GLU A 164 11.88 -1.49 5.83
N ASP A 165 11.03 -0.69 6.48
CA ASP A 165 10.24 0.34 5.83
C ASP A 165 11.07 1.62 5.74
N ASN A 166 10.96 2.29 4.60
CA ASN A 166 11.69 3.50 4.27
C ASN A 166 10.69 4.61 3.98
N LEU A 167 10.97 5.76 4.56
CA LEU A 167 10.31 7.01 4.23
C LEU A 167 11.35 7.92 3.59
N VAL A 168 11.17 8.23 2.31
CA VAL A 168 12.03 9.14 1.55
C VAL A 168 11.27 10.45 1.32
N TYR A 169 11.87 11.59 1.64
CA TYR A 169 11.18 12.89 1.51
C TYR A 169 12.11 14.01 1.06
N LYS A 170 11.51 15.01 0.40
CA LYS A 170 12.14 16.29 0.03
C LYS A 170 11.06 17.37 0.05
N PHE A 171 11.38 18.55 0.56
CA PHE A 171 10.48 19.70 0.62
C PHE A 171 10.90 20.78 -0.36
#